data_AF-A0A366M7D8-F1
#
_entry.id   AF-A0A366M7D8-F1
#
_cell.length_a   1.000
_cell.length_b   1.000
_cell.length_c   1.000
_cell.angle_alpha   90.00
_cell.angle_beta   90.00
_cell.angle_gamma   90.00
#
_symmetry.space_group_name_H-M   'P 1'
#
loop_
_entity.id
_entity.type
_entity.pdbx_description
1 polymer ?
#
loop_
_entity_poly.entity_id
_entity_poly.type
_entity_poly.pdbx_seq_one_letter_code
_entity_poly.pdbx_strand_id
1 'polypeptide(L)'
;MPQIRIMDDDPDYVEHILSILLPLLAADPRLTVGTVTRLRHREGGGRQVFTLLAIDYPPRATPSPIHITAERVDPPPPPRRMAPRSRTRRELPPA
;
A
#
# COMPACT_ATOMS: atom_id res chain seq x y z
N MET A 1 2.88 -9.24 17.42
CA MET A 1 1.86 -8.18 17.30
C MET A 1 1.82 -7.76 15.84
N PRO A 2 0.67 -7.82 15.15
CA PRO A 2 0.61 -7.42 13.76
C PRO A 2 0.86 -5.91 13.65
N GLN A 3 1.65 -5.54 12.65
CA GLN A 3 1.96 -4.16 12.33
C GLN A 3 1.35 -3.83 10.98
N ILE A 4 0.54 -2.79 10.94
CA ILE A 4 -0.04 -2.26 9.71
C ILE A 4 0.90 -1.17 9.19
N ARG A 5 1.16 -1.22 7.89
CA ARG A 5 1.98 -0.24 7.16
C ARG A 5 1.18 0.25 5.97
N ILE A 6 1.03 1.57 5.87
CA ILE A 6 0.40 2.23 4.73
C ILE A 6 1.47 3.07 4.07
N MET A 7 1.64 2.87 2.77
CA MET A 7 2.69 3.47 1.98
C MET A 7 2.13 3.85 0.61
N ASP A 8 2.46 5.06 0.16
CA ASP A 8 2.21 5.55 -1.18
C ASP A 8 3.23 6.66 -1.50
N ASP A 9 3.42 6.95 -2.78
CA ASP A 9 4.28 8.05 -3.22
C ASP A 9 3.61 9.41 -3.00
N ASP A 10 2.27 9.43 -2.85
CA ASP A 10 1.50 10.61 -2.44
C ASP A 10 1.26 10.62 -0.91
N PRO A 11 1.91 11.51 -0.14
CA PRO A 11 1.72 11.60 1.30
C PRO A 11 0.31 12.05 1.70
N ASP A 12 -0.36 12.87 0.89
CA ASP A 12 -1.71 13.35 1.20
C ASP A 12 -2.73 12.23 1.04
N TYR A 13 -2.53 11.36 0.04
CA TYR A 13 -3.32 10.16 -0.13
C TYR A 13 -3.18 9.21 1.07
N VAL A 14 -1.95 9.01 1.59
CA VAL A 14 -1.71 8.20 2.79
C VAL A 14 -2.42 8.76 4.02
N GLU A 15 -2.37 10.08 4.24
CA GLU A 15 -3.08 10.73 5.34
C GLU A 15 -4.60 10.62 5.17
N HIS A 16 -5.12 10.75 3.95
CA HIS A 16 -6.53 10.57 3.66
C HIS A 16 -7.00 9.15 4.00
N ILE A 17 -6.26 8.12 3.58
CA ILE A 17 -6.58 6.73 3.93
C ILE A 17 -6.56 6.52 5.45
N LEU A 18 -5.57 7.07 6.16
CA LEU A 18 -5.53 7.00 7.62
C LEU A 18 -6.75 7.66 8.28
N SER A 19 -7.19 8.80 7.76
CA SER A 19 -8.35 9.53 8.29
C SER A 19 -9.64 8.71 8.21
N ILE A 20 -9.73 7.78 7.26
CA ILE A 20 -10.86 6.85 7.11
C ILE A 20 -10.64 5.59 7.94
N LEU A 21 -9.44 5.00 7.88
CA LEU A 21 -9.14 3.72 8.48
C LEU A 21 -9.14 3.77 10.01
N LEU A 22 -8.54 4.79 10.63
CA LEU A 22 -8.39 4.84 12.08
C LEU A 22 -9.74 4.91 12.81
N PRO A 23 -10.72 5.74 12.40
CA PRO A 23 -12.06 5.72 12.99
C PRO A 23 -12.76 4.37 12.83
N LEU A 24 -12.63 3.72 11.67
CA LEU A 24 -13.22 2.39 11.44
C LEU A 24 -12.63 1.34 12.38
N LEU A 25 -11.31 1.34 12.57
CA LEU A 25 -10.64 0.42 13.49
C LEU A 25 -10.98 0.74 14.95
N ALA A 26 -11.10 2.02 15.31
CA ALA A 26 -11.47 2.45 16.66
C ALA A 26 -12.93 2.14 17.03
N ALA A 27 -13.79 1.94 16.03
CA ALA A 27 -15.19 1.56 16.23
C ALA A 27 -15.38 0.09 16.63
N ASP A 28 -14.39 -0.79 16.39
CA ASP A 28 -14.48 -2.19 16.79
C ASP A 28 -13.89 -2.37 18.20
N PRO A 29 -14.71 -2.69 19.22
CA PRO A 29 -14.24 -2.83 20.61
C PRO A 29 -13.29 -4.01 20.81
N ARG A 30 -13.16 -4.92 19.84
CA ARG A 30 -12.23 -6.05 19.90
C ARG A 30 -10.82 -5.65 19.47
N LEU A 31 -10.63 -4.42 18.99
CA LEU A 31 -9.37 -3.93 18.45
C LEU A 31 -8.82 -2.78 19.28
N THR A 32 -7.53 -2.84 19.57
CA THR A 32 -6.76 -1.73 20.12
C THR A 32 -5.74 -1.28 19.09
N VAL A 33 -5.83 -0.02 18.68
CA VAL A 33 -4.90 0.63 17.75
C VAL A 33 -3.80 1.32 18.55
N GLY A 34 -2.55 0.98 18.27
CA GLY A 34 -1.37 1.63 18.85
C GLY A 34 -1.07 2.98 18.19
N THR A 35 -0.09 3.70 18.73
CA THR A 35 0.32 5.01 18.23
C THR A 35 0.76 4.94 16.76
N VAL A 36 0.22 5.85 15.95
CA VAL A 36 0.64 6.01 14.55
C VAL A 36 1.98 6.71 14.49
N THR A 37 2.95 6.05 13.86
CA THR A 37 4.29 6.58 13.63
C THR A 37 4.42 7.00 12.17
N ARG A 38 4.62 8.31 11.97
CA ARG A 38 4.91 8.89 10.66
C ARG A 38 6.37 8.69 10.30
N LEU A 39 6.63 8.08 9.14
CA LEU A 39 7.95 7.89 8.57
C LEU A 39 8.01 8.55 7.20
N ARG A 40 9.19 9.05 6.83
CA ARG A 40 9.43 9.58 5.48
C ARG A 40 9.87 8.46 4.56
N HIS A 41 9.27 8.35 3.38
CA HIS A 41 9.80 7.53 2.31
C HIS A 41 11.05 8.21 1.72
N ARG A 42 12.04 7.45 1.25
CA ARG A 42 13.30 8.02 0.70
C ARG A 42 13.04 8.91 -0.52
N GLU A 43 11.92 8.71 -1.20
CA GLU A 43 11.55 9.39 -2.44
C GLU A 43 10.46 10.46 -2.24
N GLY A 44 10.16 10.84 -0.99
CA GLY A 44 9.19 11.90 -0.68
C GLY A 44 7.76 11.43 -0.41
N GLY A 45 7.47 10.15 -0.65
CA GLY A 45 6.19 9.53 -0.31
C GLY A 45 5.86 9.41 1.18
N GLY A 46 4.60 9.12 1.45
CA GLY A 46 4.06 8.91 2.79
C GLY A 46 4.31 7.48 3.28
N ARG A 47 4.76 7.33 4.53
CA ARG A 47 4.81 6.02 5.20
C ARG A 47 4.28 6.13 6.61
N GLN A 48 3.25 5.35 6.90
CA GLN A 48 2.59 5.34 8.19
C GLN A 48 2.57 3.95 8.77
N VAL A 49 2.89 3.83 10.05
CA VAL A 49 3.04 2.54 10.71
C VAL A 49 2.37 2.56 12.07
N PHE A 50 1.54 1.56 12.35
CA PHE A 50 0.93 1.40 13.66
C PHE A 50 0.73 -0.08 14.00
N THR A 51 0.56 -0.36 15.28
CA THR A 51 0.29 -1.72 15.77
C THR A 51 -1.22 -1.89 15.93
N LEU A 52 -1.72 -3.08 15.62
CA LEU A 52 -3.11 -3.46 15.89
C LEU A 52 -3.10 -4.65 16.86
N LEU A 53 -3.97 -4.62 17.86
CA LEU A 53 -4.13 -5.70 18.84
C LEU A 53 -5.57 -6.18 18.84
N ALA A 54 -5.76 -7.48 18.69
CA ALA A 54 -7.05 -8.11 18.90
C ALA A 54 -7.13 -8.57 20.37
N ILE A 55 -8.11 -8.03 21.11
CA ILE A 55 -8.24 -8.24 22.57
C ILE A 55 -8.62 -9.69 22.88
N ASP A 56 -9.43 -10.32 22.03
CA ASP A 56 -9.96 -11.67 22.24
C ASP A 56 -9.20 -12.76 21.48
N TYR A 57 -8.03 -12.44 20.90
CA TYR A 57 -7.26 -13.43 20.15
C TYR A 57 -6.43 -14.29 21.10
N PRO A 58 -6.72 -15.61 21.23
CA PRO A 58 -5.99 -16.46 22.15
C PRO A 58 -4.51 -16.53 21.73
N PRO A 59 -3.57 -16.49 22.68
CA PRO A 59 -2.16 -16.65 22.37
C PRO A 59 -1.94 -18.02 21.73
N ARG A 60 -1.49 -18.05 20.47
CA ARG A 60 -1.10 -19.30 19.82
C ARG A 60 0.07 -19.91 20.58
N ALA A 61 -0.03 -21.20 20.89
CA ALA A 61 1.04 -22.00 21.47
C ALA A 61 2.27 -22.13 20.54
N THR A 62 2.14 -21.74 19.26
CA THR A 62 3.20 -21.85 18.26
C THR A 62 3.33 -20.55 17.45
N PRO A 63 4.52 -19.92 17.39
CA PRO A 63 4.75 -18.65 16.71
C PRO A 63 4.90 -18.88 15.20
N SER A 64 3.84 -19.26 14.51
CA SER A 64 3.82 -19.25 13.04
C SER A 64 3.36 -17.87 12.56
N PRO A 65 4.12 -17.17 11.70
CA PRO A 65 3.71 -15.87 11.17
C PRO A 65 2.43 -16.03 10.34
N ILE A 66 1.43 -15.20 10.62
CA ILE A 66 0.23 -15.09 9.79
C ILE A 66 0.59 -14.16 8.63
N HIS A 67 0.64 -14.71 7.42
CA HIS A 67 0.77 -13.93 6.20
C HIS A 67 -0.63 -13.50 5.76
N ILE A 68 -0.93 -12.20 5.90
CA ILE A 68 -2.15 -11.60 5.36
C ILE A 68 -1.76 -10.88 4.07
N THR A 69 -2.23 -11.39 2.93
CA THR A 69 -2.14 -10.72 1.63
C THR A 69 -3.47 -10.04 1.37
N ALA A 70 -3.47 -8.71 1.28
CA ALA A 70 -4.62 -7.94 0.81
C ALA A 70 -4.33 -7.53 -0.64
N GLU A 71 -5.04 -8.12 -1.60
CA GLU A 71 -4.92 -7.74 -3.00
C GLU A 71 -5.80 -6.50 -3.28
N ARG A 72 -5.16 -5.45 -3.80
CA ARG A 72 -5.84 -4.28 -4.35
C ARG A 72 -6.44 -4.69 -5.69
N VAL A 73 -7.77 -4.62 -5.82
CA VAL A 73 -8.42 -4.78 -7.13
C VAL A 73 -8.29 -3.45 -7.86
N ASP A 74 -7.23 -3.31 -8.66
CA ASP A 74 -7.07 -2.14 -9.51
C ASP A 74 -8.07 -2.18 -10.68
N PRO A 75 -8.67 -1.03 -11.06
CA PRO A 75 -9.41 -0.93 -12.30
C PRO A 75 -8.49 -1.22 -13.49
N PRO A 76 -8.97 -1.90 -14.54
CA PRO A 76 -8.15 -2.27 -15.68
C PRO A 76 -7.56 -1.02 -16.35
N PRO A 77 -6.28 -1.05 -16.78
CA PRO A 77 -5.67 0.10 -17.44
C PRO A 77 -6.41 0.43 -18.75
N PRO A 78 -6.49 1.73 -19.13
CA PRO A 78 -7.12 2.13 -20.37
C PRO A 78 -6.40 1.48 -21.58
N PRO A 79 -7.15 1.15 -22.65
CA PRO A 79 -6.57 0.49 -23.82
C PRO A 79 -5.46 1.35 -24.43
N ARG A 80 -4.26 0.77 -24.58
CA ARG A 80 -3.13 1.41 -25.27
C ARG A 80 -3.54 1.69 -26.72
N ARG A 81 -3.76 2.97 -27.06
CA ARG A 81 -3.83 3.40 -28.47
C ARG A 81 -2.47 3.11 -29.11
N MET A 82 -2.40 2.07 -29.94
CA MET A 82 -1.24 1.83 -30.79
C MET A 82 -1.09 3.01 -31.75
N ALA A 83 -0.11 3.88 -31.49
CA ALA A 83 0.30 4.86 -32.49
C ALA A 83 0.81 4.10 -33.73
N PRO A 84 0.40 4.48 -34.95
CA PRO A 84 0.87 3.83 -36.17
C PRO A 84 2.38 4.04 -36.30
N ARG A 85 3.13 2.93 -36.28
CA ARG A 85 4.57 2.92 -36.57
C ARG A 85 4.79 3.30 -38.04
N SER A 86 5.10 4.56 -38.32
CA SER A 86 5.67 4.95 -39.61
C SER A 86 7.05 4.31 -39.75
N ARG A 87 7.15 3.23 -40.53
CA ARG A 87 8.41 2.61 -40.95
C ARG A 87 9.08 3.52 -41.99
N THR A 88 9.91 4.45 -41.56
CA THR A 88 10.90 5.09 -42.44
C THR A 88 12.25 4.46 -42.14
N ARG A 89 12.59 3.43 -42.91
CA ARG A 89 13.90 2.76 -42.92
C ARG A 89 14.92 3.76 -43.46
N ARG A 90 15.73 4.36 -42.59
CA ARG A 90 16.93 5.12 -42.99
C ARG A 90 18.02 4.08 -43.23
N GLU A 91 18.38 3.85 -44.49
CA GLU A 91 19.58 3.09 -44.83
C GLU A 91 20.81 3.95 -44.50
N LEU A 92 21.79 3.35 -43.82
CA LEU A 92 23.08 3.98 -43.55
C LEU A 92 23.94 3.90 -44.82
N PRO A 93 24.57 4.99 -45.28
CA PRO A 93 25.50 4.95 -46.39
C PRO A 93 26.79 4.20 -46.00
N PRO A 94 27.37 3.39 -46.90
CA PRO A 94 28.62 2.70 -46.62
C PRO A 94 29.82 3.67 -46.71
N ALA A 95 30.73 3.57 -45.74
CA ALA A 95 32.10 4.07 -45.81
C ALA A 95 33.01 3.12 -45.03
#